data_AF-F0H774-F1
#
_entry.id   AF-F0H774-F1
#
_cell.length_a   1.000
_cell.length_b   1.000
_cell.length_c   1.000
_cell.angle_alpha   90.00
_cell.angle_beta   90.00
_cell.angle_gamma   90.00
#
_symmetry.space_group_name_H-M   'P 1'
#
loop_
_entity.id
_entity.type
_entity.pdbx_description
1 polymer ?
#
loop_
_entity_poly.entity_id
_entity_poly.type
_entity_poly.pdbx_seq_one_letter_code
_entity_poly.pdbx_strand_id
1 'polypeptide(L)'
;MKDLEEQYVTVLDDFQHTVENRIRNHKDEKGFPQMPAGVNEEVLSDYLFDYQAALDSEGTERSRYTVAGILLCLPILVLSAFPDTSLPFKGVWNVLAAIAVGLVLFLMYRILMKAWVRSRIRRVNRDYPTVKEYVDCVLAFK
;
A
#
# COMPACT_ATOMS: atom_id res chain seq x y z
N MET A 1 14.72 0.42 -14.34
CA MET A 1 14.63 0.86 -12.92
C MET A 1 13.92 2.20 -12.81
N LYS A 2 14.19 3.17 -13.69
CA LYS A 2 13.32 4.36 -13.88
C LYS A 2 11.89 3.99 -14.31
N ASP A 3 11.80 2.92 -15.10
CA ASP A 3 10.56 2.49 -15.74
C ASP A 3 9.52 1.95 -14.75
N LEU A 4 9.96 1.40 -13.61
CA LEU A 4 9.07 0.90 -12.55
C LEU A 4 8.64 2.01 -11.58
N GLU A 5 9.51 2.99 -11.31
CA GLU A 5 9.17 4.19 -10.55
C GLU A 5 8.14 5.05 -11.29
N GLU A 6 8.30 5.24 -12.62
CA GLU A 6 7.30 5.92 -13.45
C GLU A 6 5.98 5.17 -13.50
N GLN A 7 5.99 3.84 -13.62
CA GLN A 7 4.78 3.01 -13.69
C GLN A 7 3.97 3.01 -12.38
N TYR A 8 4.62 3.12 -11.22
CA TYR A 8 3.91 3.17 -9.93
C TYR A 8 3.31 4.55 -9.65
N VAL A 9 4.03 5.63 -9.97
CA VAL A 9 3.53 7.01 -9.83
C VAL A 9 2.36 7.25 -10.80
N THR A 10 2.44 6.72 -12.03
CA THR A 10 1.35 6.83 -13.01
C THR A 10 0.10 6.02 -12.65
N VAL A 11 0.23 4.86 -11.99
CA VAL A 11 -0.92 4.06 -11.53
C VAL A 11 -1.59 4.66 -10.27
N LEU A 12 -0.83 5.40 -9.45
CA LEU A 12 -1.31 6.03 -8.19
C LEU A 12 -2.16 7.29 -8.44
N ASP A 13 -1.72 8.15 -9.35
CA ASP A 13 -2.47 9.32 -9.82
C ASP A 13 -3.72 8.87 -10.63
N ASP A 14 -3.68 7.65 -11.15
CA ASP A 14 -4.69 7.12 -12.05
C ASP A 14 -6.03 6.88 -11.37
N PHE A 15 -6.12 6.56 -10.06
CA PHE A 15 -7.42 6.19 -9.48
C PHE A 15 -8.38 7.37 -9.40
N GLN A 16 -7.98 8.47 -8.75
CA GLN A 16 -8.81 9.68 -8.68
C GLN A 16 -9.07 10.22 -10.09
N HIS A 17 -8.02 10.36 -10.91
CA HIS A 17 -8.17 10.87 -12.27
C HIS A 17 -9.02 9.97 -13.18
N THR A 18 -8.98 8.65 -13.02
CA THR A 18 -9.83 7.71 -13.78
C THR A 18 -11.29 7.89 -13.39
N VAL A 19 -11.59 7.96 -12.10
CA VAL A 19 -12.97 8.13 -11.62
C VAL A 19 -13.51 9.51 -12.04
N GLU A 20 -12.73 10.57 -11.82
CA GLU A 20 -13.11 11.94 -12.22
C GLU A 20 -13.27 12.07 -13.74
N ASN A 21 -12.34 11.55 -14.54
CA ASN A 21 -12.46 11.57 -16.00
C ASN A 21 -13.67 10.78 -16.49
N ARG A 22 -13.97 9.64 -15.87
CA ARG A 22 -15.11 8.82 -16.26
C ARG A 22 -16.43 9.53 -15.95
N ILE A 23 -16.56 10.13 -14.76
CA ILE A 23 -17.71 10.97 -14.40
C ILE A 23 -17.80 12.15 -15.37
N ARG A 24 -16.72 12.90 -15.60
CA ARG A 24 -16.74 14.06 -16.49
C ARG A 24 -17.18 13.71 -17.92
N ASN A 25 -16.72 12.56 -18.44
CA ASN A 25 -16.96 12.17 -19.82
C ASN A 25 -18.31 11.48 -20.04
N HIS A 26 -18.88 10.81 -19.02
CA HIS A 26 -20.09 9.99 -19.19
C HIS A 26 -21.28 10.45 -18.33
N LYS A 27 -21.13 11.48 -17.47
CA LYS A 27 -22.23 11.99 -16.60
C LYS A 27 -23.51 12.35 -17.35
N ASP A 28 -23.37 12.79 -18.60
CA ASP A 28 -24.48 13.24 -19.45
C ASP A 28 -25.03 12.10 -20.34
N GLU A 29 -24.48 10.89 -20.26
CA GLU A 29 -24.93 9.73 -21.01
C GLU A 29 -26.14 9.02 -20.37
N LYS A 30 -27.05 8.51 -21.21
CA LYS A 30 -28.20 7.74 -20.75
C LYS A 30 -27.74 6.42 -20.13
N GLY A 31 -28.02 6.25 -18.84
CA GLY A 31 -27.70 5.04 -18.08
C GLY A 31 -26.49 5.18 -17.16
N PHE A 32 -25.80 6.32 -17.19
CA PHE A 32 -24.73 6.60 -16.23
C PHE A 32 -25.29 6.70 -14.80
N PRO A 33 -24.64 6.08 -13.79
CA PRO A 33 -25.08 6.16 -12.41
C PRO A 33 -25.11 7.62 -11.94
N GLN A 34 -26.23 8.04 -11.39
CA GLN A 34 -26.40 9.39 -10.82
C GLN A 34 -25.94 9.41 -9.36
N MET A 35 -25.42 10.55 -8.93
CA MET A 35 -24.94 10.73 -7.57
C MET A 35 -26.10 10.55 -6.57
N PRO A 36 -25.99 9.64 -5.59
CA PRO A 36 -27.08 9.37 -4.66
C PRO A 36 -27.35 10.56 -3.73
N ALA A 37 -28.59 10.71 -3.28
CA ALA A 37 -29.00 11.78 -2.37
C ALA A 37 -28.21 11.72 -1.05
N GLY A 38 -27.38 12.74 -0.80
CA GLY A 38 -26.50 12.82 0.38
C GLY A 38 -25.01 12.61 0.07
N VAL A 39 -24.66 12.25 -1.17
CA VAL A 39 -23.27 12.27 -1.65
C VAL A 39 -23.09 13.51 -2.52
N ASN A 40 -22.37 14.50 -2.00
CA ASN A 40 -21.98 15.69 -2.76
C ASN A 40 -20.61 15.48 -3.40
N GLU A 41 -20.26 16.33 -4.37
CA GLU A 41 -18.94 16.32 -5.04
C GLU A 41 -17.77 16.43 -4.04
N GLU A 42 -17.96 17.20 -2.96
CA GLU A 42 -17.00 17.31 -1.85
C GLU A 42 -16.80 15.98 -1.12
N VAL A 43 -17.88 15.25 -0.79
CA VAL A 43 -17.81 13.95 -0.11
C VAL A 43 -17.19 12.87 -1.01
N LEU A 44 -17.44 12.95 -2.32
CA LEU A 44 -16.77 12.09 -3.30
C LEU A 44 -15.27 12.40 -3.37
N SER A 45 -14.89 13.67 -3.44
CA SER A 45 -13.49 14.10 -3.44
C SER A 45 -12.76 13.64 -2.19
N ASP A 46 -13.35 13.82 -1.01
CA ASP A 46 -12.79 13.38 0.27
C ASP A 46 -12.59 11.85 0.30
N TYR A 47 -13.56 11.07 -0.18
CA TYR A 47 -13.41 9.62 -0.29
C TYR A 47 -12.28 9.22 -1.23
N LEU A 48 -12.20 9.83 -2.43
CA LEU A 48 -11.15 9.52 -3.40
C LEU A 48 -9.77 9.85 -2.84
N PHE A 49 -9.63 11.00 -2.18
CA PHE A 49 -8.41 11.43 -1.51
C PHE A 49 -8.01 10.50 -0.37
N ASP A 50 -8.94 10.15 0.53
CA ASP A 50 -8.67 9.24 1.65
C ASP A 50 -8.34 7.82 1.17
N TYR A 51 -9.00 7.36 0.11
CA TYR A 51 -8.74 6.06 -0.51
C TYR A 51 -7.35 6.01 -1.15
N GLN A 52 -6.95 7.07 -1.86
CA GLN A 52 -5.59 7.21 -2.37
C GLN A 52 -4.56 7.32 -1.25
N ALA A 53 -4.79 8.14 -0.22
CA ALA A 53 -3.91 8.23 0.93
C ALA A 53 -3.75 6.87 1.65
N ALA A 54 -4.80 6.04 1.66
CA ALA A 54 -4.74 4.68 2.17
C ALA A 54 -3.89 3.76 1.28
N LEU A 55 -3.98 3.88 -0.05
CA LEU A 55 -3.11 3.17 -1.00
C LEU A 55 -1.64 3.63 -0.87
N ASP A 56 -1.42 4.93 -0.70
CA ASP A 56 -0.09 5.57 -0.58
C ASP A 56 0.60 5.27 0.76
N SER A 57 -0.16 4.79 1.75
CA SER A 57 0.35 4.50 3.08
C SER A 57 1.37 3.34 3.14
N GLU A 58 1.56 2.57 2.04
CA GLU A 58 2.67 1.61 1.91
C GLU A 58 4.06 2.28 1.93
N GLY A 59 4.11 3.59 1.69
CA GLY A 59 5.36 4.31 1.49
C GLY A 59 5.97 4.01 0.12
N THR A 60 6.82 4.92 -0.35
CA THR A 60 7.47 4.78 -1.65
C THR A 60 8.35 3.53 -1.70
N GLU A 61 8.55 2.96 -2.90
CA GLU A 61 9.45 1.82 -3.09
C GLU A 61 10.83 2.04 -2.46
N ARG A 62 11.39 3.26 -2.57
CA ARG A 62 12.66 3.63 -1.93
C ARG A 62 12.63 3.48 -0.41
N SER A 63 11.54 3.95 0.23
CA SER A 63 11.36 3.76 1.68
C SER A 63 11.28 2.28 2.03
N ARG A 64 10.53 1.49 1.26
CA ARG A 64 10.39 0.04 1.46
C ARG A 64 11.73 -0.70 1.32
N TYR A 65 12.55 -0.39 0.31
CA TYR A 65 13.87 -0.98 0.13
C TYR A 65 14.86 -0.57 1.22
N THR A 66 14.76 0.67 1.71
CA THR A 66 15.61 1.17 2.81
C THR A 66 15.29 0.42 4.09
N VAL A 67 14.01 0.30 4.43
CA VAL A 67 13.54 -0.45 5.61
C VAL A 67 13.92 -1.93 5.48
N ALA A 68 13.76 -2.54 4.30
CA ALA A 68 14.18 -3.91 4.04
C ALA A 68 15.68 -4.13 4.23
N GLY A 69 16.51 -3.21 3.73
CA GLY A 69 17.97 -3.24 3.91
C GLY A 69 18.35 -3.15 5.38
N ILE A 70 17.73 -2.24 6.13
CA ILE A 70 17.94 -2.11 7.58
C ILE A 70 17.55 -3.41 8.29
N LEU A 71 16.39 -3.99 7.98
CA LEU A 71 15.90 -5.24 8.57
C LEU A 71 16.81 -6.44 8.27
N LEU A 72 17.44 -6.49 7.10
CA LEU A 72 18.41 -7.54 6.76
C LEU A 72 19.76 -7.35 7.45
N CYS A 73 20.20 -6.10 7.65
CA CYS A 73 21.48 -5.79 8.29
C CYS A 73 21.42 -5.87 9.82
N LEU A 74 20.28 -5.56 10.44
CA LEU A 74 20.12 -5.47 11.90
C LEU A 74 20.52 -6.78 12.62
N PRO A 75 20.09 -7.98 12.19
CA PRO A 75 20.49 -9.24 12.83
C PRO A 75 21.99 -9.49 12.76
N ILE A 76 22.63 -9.10 11.64
CA ILE A 76 24.07 -9.26 11.42
C ILE A 76 24.84 -8.32 12.36
N LEU A 77 24.38 -7.06 12.49
CA LEU A 77 24.97 -6.08 13.42
C LEU A 77 24.80 -6.50 14.87
N VAL A 78 23.62 -7.00 15.25
CA VAL A 78 23.37 -7.52 16.59
C VAL A 78 24.30 -8.70 16.89
N LEU A 79 24.46 -9.63 15.96
CA LEU A 79 25.38 -10.76 16.13
C LEU A 79 26.85 -10.32 16.25
N SER A 80 27.27 -9.31 15.48
CA SER A 80 28.61 -8.73 15.55
C SER A 80 28.92 -8.08 16.91
N ALA A 81 27.90 -7.64 17.64
CA ALA A 81 28.07 -7.03 18.95
C ALA A 81 28.30 -8.03 20.10
N PHE A 82 28.12 -9.34 19.87
CA PHE A 82 28.32 -10.38 20.87
C PHE A 82 29.58 -11.21 20.60
N PRO A 83 30.32 -11.63 21.65
CA PRO A 83 31.46 -12.52 21.46
C PRO A 83 31.00 -13.91 20.96
N ASP A 84 31.80 -14.52 20.09
CA ASP A 84 31.49 -15.80 19.44
C ASP A 84 31.17 -16.95 20.42
N THR A 85 31.68 -16.87 21.65
CA THR A 85 31.47 -17.85 22.72
C THR A 85 30.08 -17.78 23.36
N SER A 86 29.36 -16.66 23.22
CA SER A 86 28.00 -16.45 23.73
C SER A 86 26.91 -16.78 22.71
N LEU A 87 27.29 -17.14 21.48
CA LEU A 87 26.34 -17.43 20.43
C LEU A 87 25.86 -18.89 20.47
N PRO A 88 24.58 -19.15 20.18
CA PRO A 88 23.98 -20.48 20.32
C PRO A 88 24.53 -21.51 19.32
N PHE A 89 25.10 -21.07 18.20
CA PHE A 89 25.71 -21.95 17.20
C PHE A 89 27.21 -21.65 17.05
N LYS A 90 27.96 -22.52 16.37
CA LYS A 90 29.41 -22.36 16.18
C LYS A 90 29.74 -21.93 14.75
N GLY A 91 30.59 -20.91 14.62
CA GLY A 91 31.17 -20.49 13.34
C GLY A 91 30.12 -20.07 12.30
N VAL A 92 30.23 -20.61 11.09
CA VAL A 92 29.42 -20.24 9.91
C VAL A 92 27.91 -20.38 10.15
N TRP A 93 27.48 -21.28 11.05
CA TRP A 93 26.07 -21.48 11.38
C TRP A 93 25.40 -20.27 12.03
N ASN A 94 26.15 -19.46 12.79
CA ASN A 94 25.64 -18.21 13.37
C ASN A 94 25.31 -17.19 12.30
N VAL A 95 26.18 -17.06 11.30
CA VAL A 95 25.98 -16.14 10.18
C VAL A 95 24.79 -16.58 9.34
N LEU A 96 24.67 -17.89 9.07
CA LEU A 96 23.50 -18.45 8.38
C LEU A 96 22.20 -18.21 9.15
N ALA A 97 22.22 -18.38 10.48
CA ALA A 97 21.08 -18.10 11.34
C ALA A 97 20.72 -16.60 11.31
N ALA A 98 21.71 -15.69 11.32
CA ALA A 98 21.48 -14.24 11.21
C ALA A 98 20.74 -13.88 9.91
N ILE A 99 21.20 -14.43 8.79
CA ILE A 99 20.60 -14.22 7.47
C ILE A 99 19.17 -14.78 7.45
N ALA A 100 18.97 -15.99 8.00
CA ALA A 100 17.64 -16.58 8.10
C ALA A 100 16.68 -15.73 8.94
N VAL A 101 17.14 -15.20 10.09
CA VAL A 101 16.37 -14.28 10.94
C VAL A 101 16.03 -13.00 10.18
N GLY A 102 16.99 -12.41 9.45
CA GLY A 102 16.74 -11.23 8.62
C GLY A 102 15.70 -11.47 7.53
N LEU A 103 15.75 -12.63 6.87
CA LEU A 103 14.75 -13.03 5.88
C LEU A 103 13.36 -13.22 6.50
N VAL A 104 13.27 -13.84 7.67
CA VAL A 104 12.00 -14.02 8.40
C VAL A 104 11.42 -12.67 8.80
N LEU A 105 12.24 -11.76 9.34
CA LEU A 105 11.82 -10.41 9.70
C LEU A 105 11.33 -9.62 8.48
N PHE A 106 12.02 -9.74 7.34
CA PHE A 106 11.60 -9.12 6.08
C PHE A 106 10.25 -9.66 5.58
N LEU A 107 10.06 -10.99 5.60
CA LEU A 107 8.78 -11.60 5.22
C LEU A 107 7.65 -11.16 6.15
N MET A 108 7.91 -11.12 7.45
CA MET A 108 6.96 -10.66 8.45
C MET A 108 6.56 -9.20 8.20
N TYR A 109 7.53 -8.31 7.97
CA TYR A 109 7.29 -6.92 7.59
C TYR A 109 6.42 -6.80 6.33
N ARG A 110 6.69 -7.60 5.30
CA ARG A 110 5.92 -7.58 4.05
C ARG A 110 4.45 -7.98 4.28
N ILE A 111 4.20 -8.98 5.13
CA ILE A 111 2.84 -9.41 5.47
C ILE A 111 2.13 -8.32 6.29
N LEU A 112 2.80 -7.76 7.30
CA LEU A 112 2.29 -6.68 8.14
C LEU A 112 1.90 -5.45 7.31
N MET A 113 2.76 -5.02 6.38
CA MET A 113 2.50 -3.89 5.50
C MET A 113 1.24 -4.10 4.66
N LYS A 114 1.14 -5.25 3.95
CA LYS A 114 -0.06 -5.59 3.17
C LYS A 114 -1.32 -5.65 4.03
N ALA A 115 -1.21 -6.19 5.24
CA ALA A 115 -2.33 -6.28 6.18
C ALA A 115 -2.77 -4.88 6.66
N TRP A 116 -1.82 -3.98 6.89
CA TRP A 116 -2.09 -2.63 7.35
C TRP A 116 -2.84 -1.81 6.31
N VAL A 117 -2.41 -1.88 5.05
CA VAL A 117 -3.02 -1.19 3.91
C VAL A 117 -4.41 -1.71 3.66
N ARG A 118 -4.57 -3.05 3.64
CA ARG A 118 -5.89 -3.67 3.53
C ARG A 118 -6.82 -3.24 4.66
N SER A 119 -6.29 -3.07 5.88
CA SER A 119 -7.08 -2.60 7.02
C SER A 119 -7.45 -1.12 6.90
N ARG A 120 -6.58 -0.29 6.33
CA ARG A 120 -6.83 1.13 6.09
C ARG A 120 -7.84 1.34 4.97
N ILE A 121 -7.71 0.63 3.86
CA ILE A 121 -8.70 0.58 2.78
C ILE A 121 -10.05 0.11 3.31
N ARG A 122 -10.07 -0.96 4.13
CA ARG A 122 -11.31 -1.42 4.78
C ARG A 122 -11.94 -0.37 5.70
N ARG A 123 -11.13 0.48 6.32
CA ARG A 123 -11.61 1.57 7.17
C ARG A 123 -12.27 2.66 6.32
N VAL A 124 -11.58 3.15 5.29
CA VAL A 124 -12.13 4.15 4.34
C VAL A 124 -13.43 3.65 3.69
N ASN A 125 -13.45 2.40 3.25
CA ASN A 125 -14.64 1.77 2.68
C ASN A 125 -15.83 1.63 3.66
N ARG A 126 -15.56 1.58 4.96
CA ARG A 126 -16.58 1.51 6.01
C ARG A 126 -17.08 2.90 6.38
N ASP A 127 -16.20 3.90 6.34
CA ASP A 127 -16.51 5.27 6.71
C ASP A 127 -17.36 5.95 5.60
N TYR A 128 -17.25 5.52 4.34
CA TYR A 128 -18.04 6.01 3.20
C TYR A 128 -18.72 4.90 2.38
N PRO A 129 -19.70 4.17 2.93
CA PRO A 129 -20.31 3.02 2.27
C PRO A 129 -21.09 3.40 1.00
N THR A 130 -21.84 4.51 1.03
CA THR A 130 -22.66 5.00 -0.09
C THR A 130 -21.82 5.57 -1.24
N VAL A 131 -20.68 6.20 -0.93
CA VAL A 131 -19.76 6.74 -1.95
C VAL A 131 -19.05 5.61 -2.66
N LYS A 132 -18.66 4.56 -1.93
CA LYS A 132 -18.06 3.37 -2.52
C LYS A 132 -18.99 2.69 -3.53
N GLU A 133 -20.26 2.49 -3.19
CA GLU A 133 -21.24 1.88 -4.11
C GLU A 133 -21.40 2.70 -5.40
N TYR A 134 -21.42 4.04 -5.27
CA TYR A 134 -21.44 4.94 -6.41
C TYR A 134 -20.19 4.80 -7.28
N VAL A 135 -19.00 4.81 -6.68
CA VAL A 135 -17.72 4.64 -7.41
C VAL A 135 -17.63 3.27 -8.09
N ASP A 136 -18.09 2.20 -7.43
CA ASP A 136 -18.14 0.85 -8.01
C ASP A 136 -19.08 0.82 -9.24
N CYS A 137 -20.24 1.49 -9.18
CA CYS A 137 -21.13 1.64 -10.34
C CYS A 137 -20.51 2.47 -11.47
N VAL A 138 -19.81 3.56 -11.15
CA VAL A 138 -19.10 4.41 -12.12
C VAL A 138 -18.00 3.61 -12.83
N LEU A 139 -17.25 2.79 -12.10
CA LEU A 139 -16.20 1.94 -12.67
C LEU A 139 -16.76 0.76 -13.48
N ALA A 140 -17.94 0.25 -13.13
CA ALA A 140 -18.63 -0.82 -13.86
C ALA A 140 -19.31 -0.35 -15.16
N PHE A 141 -19.52 0.96 -15.32
CA PHE A 141 -20.09 1.54 -16.53
C PHE A 141 -19.09 1.45 -17.69
N LYS A 142 -19.52 0.85 -18.80
CA LYS A 142 -18.67 0.39 -19.91
C LYS A 142 -18.77 1.29 -21.12
#